data_AF-A0A963KT89-F1
#
_entry.id   AF-A0A963KT89-F1
#
_cell.length_a   1.000
_cell.length_b   1.000
_cell.length_c   1.000
_cell.angle_alpha   90.00
_cell.angle_beta   90.00
_cell.angle_gamma   90.00
#
_symmetry.space_group_name_H-M   'P 1'
#
loop_
_entity.id
_entity.type
_entity.pdbx_description
1 polymer ?
#
loop_
_entity_poly.entity_id
_entity_poly.type
_entity_poly.pdbx_seq_one_letter_code
_entity_poly.pdbx_strand_id
1 'polypeptide(L)'
;LPEMASVAIANSPLAYGLAIVENAAHEIVTIEGAEPAAFADTDIRLLKKAKSLLARLPVRKLDVLACQELGKEVSGAGMDYAVIGRTDIRGIANPDHIEMVKLVVLRLTEATHGNGIGIGVADYVPKTLTDGLDLKSMYENAITSALGEKCRIPIVLPSERETLQAAFATCWNTDPASWRYCQIRNTLSLDEVLVSRPVMEELGADGTLEPLEFDDEGRLLTIL
;
A
#
# COMPACT_ATOMS: atom_id res chain seq x y z
N LEU A 1 10.30 7.34 -21.15
CA LEU A 1 8.97 6.78 -21.45
C LEU A 1 8.23 7.57 -22.54
N PRO A 2 8.01 8.91 -22.43
CA PRO A 2 7.25 9.67 -23.43
C PRO A 2 7.86 9.67 -24.84
N GLU A 3 9.20 9.72 -24.95
CA GLU A 3 9.90 9.70 -26.23
C GLU A 3 9.77 8.34 -26.95
N MET A 4 9.94 7.22 -26.23
CA MET A 4 9.72 5.88 -26.78
C MET A 4 8.27 5.70 -27.24
N ALA A 5 7.31 6.15 -26.45
CA ALA A 5 5.89 6.09 -26.82
C ALA A 5 5.60 6.88 -28.09
N SER A 6 6.20 8.08 -28.23
CA SER A 6 6.04 8.92 -29.43
C SER A 6 6.56 8.23 -30.69
N VAL A 7 7.72 7.59 -30.62
CA VAL A 7 8.28 6.81 -31.74
C VAL A 7 7.38 5.63 -32.08
N ALA A 8 6.91 4.88 -31.08
CA ALA A 8 6.02 3.74 -31.29
C ALA A 8 4.69 4.14 -31.95
N ILE A 9 4.06 5.22 -31.47
CA ILE A 9 2.80 5.75 -32.01
C ILE A 9 2.98 6.18 -33.46
N ALA A 10 4.06 6.90 -33.78
CA ALA A 10 4.32 7.41 -35.13
C ALA A 10 4.61 6.30 -36.16
N ASN A 11 5.12 5.14 -35.73
CA ASN A 11 5.49 4.04 -36.61
C ASN A 11 4.47 2.88 -36.61
N SER A 12 3.35 3.03 -35.91
CA SER A 12 2.30 2.01 -35.84
C SER A 12 1.06 2.42 -36.65
N PRO A 13 0.34 1.47 -37.28
CA PRO A 13 -0.89 1.76 -38.03
C PRO A 13 -2.09 1.93 -37.07
N LEU A 14 -2.01 2.92 -36.19
CA LEU A 14 -3.04 3.22 -35.19
C LEU A 14 -4.12 4.11 -35.82
N ALA A 15 -5.38 3.65 -35.80
CA ALA A 15 -6.52 4.43 -36.29
C ALA A 15 -7.10 5.32 -35.19
N TYR A 16 -7.37 4.75 -34.02
CA TYR A 16 -7.95 5.42 -32.84
C TYR A 16 -7.49 4.70 -31.56
N GLY A 17 -7.59 5.39 -30.42
CA GLY A 17 -7.38 4.84 -29.09
C GLY A 17 -8.64 4.99 -28.23
N LEU A 18 -8.79 4.10 -27.26
CA LEU A 18 -9.84 4.17 -26.24
C LEU A 18 -9.17 4.31 -24.88
N ALA A 19 -9.36 5.46 -24.25
CA ALA A 19 -8.88 5.72 -22.90
C ALA A 19 -9.97 5.41 -21.89
N ILE A 20 -9.60 4.72 -20.81
CA ILE A 20 -10.50 4.28 -19.74
C ILE A 20 -9.93 4.80 -18.42
N VAL A 21 -10.79 5.36 -17.58
CA VAL A 21 -10.46 5.72 -16.19
C VAL A 21 -11.40 4.98 -15.26
N GLU A 22 -10.83 4.27 -14.31
CA GLU A 22 -11.54 3.60 -13.22
C GLU A 22 -11.37 4.37 -11.91
N ASN A 23 -12.33 4.24 -11.00
CA ASN A 23 -12.20 4.69 -9.62
C ASN A 23 -11.60 3.57 -8.74
N ALA A 24 -11.41 3.84 -7.44
CA ALA A 24 -10.90 2.84 -6.50
C ALA A 24 -11.80 1.61 -6.31
N ALA A 25 -13.07 1.68 -6.69
CA ALA A 25 -14.02 0.56 -6.65
C ALA A 25 -13.99 -0.28 -7.95
N HIS A 26 -13.00 -0.08 -8.83
CA HIS A 26 -12.88 -0.71 -10.15
C HIS A 26 -14.06 -0.41 -11.10
N GLU A 27 -14.76 0.69 -10.86
CA GLU A 27 -15.85 1.12 -11.73
C GLU A 27 -15.31 2.06 -12.80
N ILE A 28 -15.68 1.81 -14.05
CA ILE A 28 -15.35 2.71 -15.16
C ILE A 28 -16.11 4.02 -15.00
N VAL A 29 -15.38 5.12 -14.76
CA VAL A 29 -15.95 6.47 -14.60
C VAL A 29 -15.70 7.37 -15.81
N THR A 30 -14.85 6.94 -16.75
CA THR A 30 -14.60 7.64 -18.01
C THR A 30 -14.27 6.64 -19.11
N ILE A 31 -14.89 6.83 -20.27
CA ILE A 31 -14.50 6.21 -21.52
C ILE A 31 -14.37 7.34 -22.54
N GLU A 32 -13.23 7.44 -23.20
CA GLU A 32 -12.98 8.50 -24.17
C GLU A 32 -12.22 7.97 -25.39
N GLY A 33 -12.73 8.26 -26.58
CA GLY A 33 -12.00 8.01 -27.82
C GLY A 33 -10.99 9.12 -28.10
N ALA A 34 -9.81 8.76 -28.59
CA ALA A 34 -8.78 9.72 -29.00
C ALA A 34 -8.22 9.34 -30.37
N GLU A 35 -7.86 10.35 -31.17
CA GLU A 35 -7.01 10.15 -32.34
C GLU A 35 -5.54 9.99 -31.90
N PRO A 36 -4.69 9.30 -32.66
CA PRO A 36 -3.27 9.09 -32.30
C PRO A 36 -2.52 10.39 -31.97
N ALA A 37 -2.84 11.48 -32.68
CA ALA A 37 -2.25 12.80 -32.43
C ALA A 37 -2.62 13.39 -31.06
N ALA A 38 -3.74 12.98 -30.47
CA ALA A 38 -4.25 13.46 -29.19
C ALA A 38 -3.92 12.56 -28.00
N PHE A 39 -3.27 11.40 -28.22
CA PHE A 39 -3.01 10.41 -27.16
C PHE A 39 -2.28 11.01 -25.96
N ALA A 40 -1.24 11.81 -26.18
CA ALA A 40 -0.47 12.42 -25.09
C ALA A 40 -1.31 13.40 -24.27
N ASP A 41 -2.08 14.27 -24.93
CA ASP A 41 -2.92 15.27 -24.26
C ASP A 41 -4.08 14.61 -23.49
N THR A 42 -4.68 13.58 -24.08
CA THR A 42 -5.72 12.77 -23.44
C THR A 42 -5.15 12.04 -22.22
N ASP A 43 -3.99 11.40 -22.33
CA ASP A 43 -3.34 10.72 -21.20
C ASP A 43 -3.01 11.70 -20.06
N ILE A 44 -2.40 12.85 -20.36
CA ILE A 44 -2.07 13.87 -19.34
C ILE A 44 -3.32 14.35 -18.60
N ARG A 45 -4.41 14.61 -19.32
CA ARG A 45 -5.66 15.09 -18.71
C ARG A 45 -6.33 13.99 -17.90
N LEU A 46 -6.46 12.79 -18.44
CA LEU A 46 -7.13 11.68 -17.77
C LEU A 46 -6.32 11.15 -16.59
N LEU A 47 -5.00 11.20 -16.63
CA LEU A 47 -4.14 10.86 -15.49
C LEU A 47 -4.41 11.76 -14.28
N LYS A 48 -4.69 13.06 -14.48
CA LYS A 48 -5.09 13.96 -13.39
C LYS A 48 -6.42 13.52 -12.77
N LYS A 49 -7.40 13.14 -13.61
CA LYS A 49 -8.69 12.60 -13.15
C LYS A 49 -8.50 11.30 -12.39
N ALA A 50 -7.75 10.34 -12.95
CA ALA A 50 -7.45 9.06 -12.30
C ALA A 50 -6.80 9.27 -10.93
N LYS A 51 -5.79 10.16 -10.83
CA LYS A 51 -5.14 10.49 -9.55
C LYS A 51 -6.09 11.07 -8.51
N SER A 52 -7.11 11.84 -8.92
CA SER A 52 -8.11 12.38 -8.00
C SER A 52 -9.09 11.35 -7.45
N LEU A 53 -9.14 10.16 -8.05
CA LEU A 53 -10.05 9.06 -7.70
C LEU A 53 -9.36 7.95 -6.91
N LEU A 54 -8.06 8.08 -6.65
CA LEU A 54 -7.31 7.09 -5.87
C LEU A 54 -7.86 7.02 -4.45
N ALA A 55 -8.03 5.81 -3.96
CA ALA A 55 -8.33 5.58 -2.55
C ALA A 55 -7.18 6.13 -1.68
N ARG A 56 -7.56 6.69 -0.53
CA ARG A 56 -6.65 7.25 0.46
C ARG A 56 -7.17 6.88 1.84
N LEU A 57 -6.25 6.74 2.79
CA LEU A 57 -6.62 6.67 4.20
C LEU A 57 -7.29 8.01 4.59
N PRO A 58 -8.36 7.98 5.40
CA PRO A 58 -9.16 9.17 5.69
C PRO A 58 -8.51 10.12 6.71
N VAL A 59 -7.21 9.98 6.97
CA VAL A 59 -6.46 10.75 7.97
C VAL A 59 -5.11 11.20 7.43
N ARG A 60 -4.58 12.28 8.02
CA ARG A 60 -3.27 12.83 7.65
C ARG A 60 -2.10 12.34 8.52
N LYS A 61 -2.37 11.75 9.69
CA LYS A 61 -1.32 11.31 10.61
C LYS A 61 -1.67 10.00 11.30
N LEU A 62 -0.72 9.06 11.30
CA LEU A 62 -0.78 7.80 12.03
C LEU A 62 0.54 7.53 12.75
N ASP A 63 0.44 7.05 13.98
CA ASP A 63 1.58 6.54 14.74
C ASP A 63 1.94 5.13 14.25
N VAL A 64 0.93 4.28 14.04
CA VAL A 64 1.08 2.91 13.53
C VAL A 64 0.01 2.62 12.49
N LEU A 65 0.42 2.13 11.31
CA LEU A 65 -0.44 1.48 10.32
C LEU A 65 -0.12 -0.01 10.30
N ALA A 66 -1.14 -0.85 10.49
CA ALA A 66 -1.04 -2.29 10.28
C ALA A 66 -1.69 -2.67 8.95
N CYS A 67 -0.90 -3.25 8.06
CA CYS A 67 -1.38 -3.87 6.82
C CYS A 67 -1.44 -5.38 7.05
N GLN A 68 -2.63 -5.98 6.96
CA GLN A 68 -2.77 -7.40 7.26
C GLN A 68 -2.08 -8.27 6.22
N GLU A 69 -2.17 -7.91 4.94
CA GLU A 69 -1.58 -8.69 3.86
C GLU A 69 -0.93 -7.82 2.77
N LEU A 70 0.18 -8.29 2.21
CA LEU A 70 0.79 -7.73 1.01
C LEU A 70 0.72 -8.72 -0.16
N GLY A 71 0.60 -8.18 -1.38
CA GLY A 71 0.57 -8.99 -2.59
C GLY A 71 0.68 -8.17 -3.87
N LYS A 72 1.12 -8.81 -4.96
CA LYS A 72 1.29 -8.13 -6.25
C LYS A 72 -0.04 -7.76 -6.89
N GLU A 73 -1.05 -8.57 -6.63
CA GLU A 73 -2.44 -8.37 -7.04
C GLU A 73 -3.11 -7.25 -6.25
N VAL A 74 -2.64 -6.96 -5.02
CA VAL A 74 -3.06 -5.77 -4.27
C VAL A 74 -2.48 -4.52 -4.93
N SER A 75 -1.17 -4.54 -5.20
CA SER A 75 -0.47 -3.50 -5.93
C SER A 75 0.79 -4.10 -6.53
N GLY A 76 1.20 -3.70 -7.74
CA GLY A 76 2.35 -4.31 -8.42
C GLY A 76 3.65 -4.30 -7.61
N ALA A 77 3.76 -3.40 -6.62
CA ALA A 77 4.88 -3.29 -5.70
C ALA A 77 4.61 -3.88 -4.29
N GLY A 78 3.58 -4.72 -4.15
CA GLY A 78 3.12 -5.37 -2.90
C GLY A 78 2.07 -4.56 -2.13
N MET A 79 2.26 -3.24 -2.07
CA MET A 79 1.36 -2.27 -1.44
C MET A 79 1.41 -0.96 -2.23
N ASP A 80 0.30 -0.23 -2.27
CA ASP A 80 0.23 1.08 -2.92
C ASP A 80 0.87 2.17 -2.02
N TYR A 81 1.99 2.72 -2.49
CA TYR A 81 2.72 3.80 -1.81
C TYR A 81 1.92 5.09 -1.71
N ALA A 82 0.97 5.31 -2.62
CA ALA A 82 0.06 6.43 -2.57
C ALA A 82 -1.02 6.27 -1.50
N VAL A 83 -1.22 5.07 -0.95
CA VAL A 83 -2.11 4.82 0.20
C VAL A 83 -1.35 4.92 1.51
N ILE A 84 -0.20 4.25 1.62
CA ILE A 84 0.59 4.21 2.86
C ILE A 84 1.45 5.46 3.08
N GLY A 85 1.55 6.35 2.08
CA GLY A 85 2.36 7.57 2.14
C GLY A 85 3.87 7.34 2.18
N ARG A 86 4.34 6.17 1.76
CA ARG A 86 5.75 5.75 1.89
C ARG A 86 6.21 4.97 0.67
N THR A 87 7.24 5.49 -0.01
CA THR A 87 7.97 4.81 -1.08
C THR A 87 9.36 4.38 -0.61
N ASP A 88 10.10 5.19 0.14
CA ASP A 88 11.48 4.92 0.55
C ASP A 88 12.41 4.48 -0.59
N ILE A 89 12.16 5.01 -1.79
CA ILE A 89 13.06 4.86 -2.94
C ILE A 89 14.07 6.01 -2.88
N ARG A 90 15.36 5.69 -3.01
CA ARG A 90 16.44 6.69 -2.96
C ARG A 90 16.23 7.78 -4.01
N GLY A 91 16.26 9.03 -3.56
CA GLY A 91 16.09 10.20 -4.44
C GLY A 91 14.64 10.51 -4.82
N ILE A 92 13.67 9.73 -4.33
CA ILE A 92 12.24 9.98 -4.55
C ILE A 92 11.63 10.42 -3.21
N ALA A 93 10.93 11.55 -3.23
CA ALA A 93 10.20 12.01 -2.05
C ALA A 93 8.98 11.11 -1.80
N ASN A 94 8.71 10.84 -0.52
CA ASN A 94 7.47 10.16 -0.13
C ASN A 94 6.25 11.08 -0.37
N PRO A 95 5.07 10.51 -0.67
CA PRO A 95 3.83 11.28 -0.75
C PRO A 95 3.56 12.05 0.55
N ASP A 96 3.01 13.26 0.44
CA ASP A 96 2.86 14.23 1.55
C ASP A 96 1.43 14.29 2.13
N HIS A 97 0.54 13.42 1.66
CA HIS A 97 -0.86 13.41 2.07
C HIS A 97 -1.08 12.76 3.44
N ILE A 98 -0.21 11.82 3.84
CA ILE A 98 -0.24 11.14 5.14
C ILE A 98 1.17 11.01 5.72
N GLU A 99 1.31 11.34 6.99
CA GLU A 99 2.49 11.09 7.80
C GLU A 99 2.26 9.84 8.65
N MET A 100 2.96 8.76 8.31
CA MET A 100 2.89 7.48 9.02
C MET A 100 4.26 7.16 9.64
N VAL A 101 4.29 7.05 10.97
CA VAL A 101 5.53 6.81 11.70
C VAL A 101 5.98 5.35 11.56
N LYS A 102 5.09 4.38 11.83
CA LYS A 102 5.40 2.95 11.76
C LYS A 102 4.46 2.18 10.85
N LEU A 103 5.05 1.29 10.06
CA LEU A 103 4.32 0.33 9.23
C LEU A 103 4.62 -1.09 9.68
N VAL A 104 3.55 -1.82 9.97
CA VAL A 104 3.58 -3.25 10.24
C VAL A 104 2.92 -3.97 9.07
N VAL A 105 3.54 -5.05 8.59
CA VAL A 105 2.93 -5.96 7.62
C VAL A 105 2.86 -7.35 8.21
N LEU A 106 1.66 -7.93 8.27
CA LEU A 106 1.43 -9.16 9.03
C LEU A 106 1.61 -10.43 8.19
N ARG A 107 1.13 -10.43 6.93
CA ARG A 107 1.04 -11.65 6.12
C ARG A 107 1.34 -11.38 4.63
N LEU A 108 1.57 -12.46 3.90
CA LEU A 108 1.53 -12.49 2.44
C LEU A 108 0.15 -12.98 2.01
N THR A 109 -0.38 -12.48 0.91
CA THR A 109 -1.52 -13.13 0.26
C THR A 109 -1.10 -14.47 -0.35
N GLU A 110 -2.03 -15.40 -0.51
CA GLU A 110 -1.76 -16.70 -1.14
C GLU A 110 -1.26 -16.54 -2.59
N ALA A 111 -1.78 -15.54 -3.30
CA ALA A 111 -1.44 -15.24 -4.69
C ALA A 111 0.03 -14.80 -4.89
N THR A 112 0.73 -14.40 -3.81
CA THR A 112 2.15 -14.08 -3.89
C THR A 112 3.01 -15.29 -4.24
N HIS A 113 2.56 -16.50 -3.90
CA HIS A 113 3.37 -17.72 -3.92
C HIS A 113 4.75 -17.51 -3.25
N GLY A 114 4.78 -16.71 -2.17
CA GLY A 114 5.99 -16.38 -1.42
C GLY A 114 6.79 -15.19 -1.95
N ASN A 115 6.45 -14.60 -3.11
CA ASN A 115 7.11 -13.40 -3.59
C ASN A 115 6.65 -12.14 -2.82
N GLY A 116 7.31 -11.86 -1.70
CA GLY A 116 7.03 -10.71 -0.83
C GLY A 116 7.64 -9.39 -1.29
N ILE A 117 7.72 -9.11 -2.60
CA ILE A 117 8.23 -7.82 -3.08
C ILE A 117 7.42 -6.67 -2.46
N GLY A 118 8.13 -5.64 -1.96
CA GLY A 118 7.50 -4.52 -1.27
C GLY A 118 7.59 -4.59 0.23
N ILE A 119 7.92 -5.75 0.82
CA ILE A 119 8.11 -5.91 2.27
C ILE A 119 9.11 -4.90 2.86
N GLY A 120 10.11 -4.47 2.08
CA GLY A 120 11.16 -3.57 2.54
C GLY A 120 10.73 -2.15 2.92
N VAL A 121 9.46 -1.77 2.72
CA VAL A 121 8.93 -0.48 3.22
C VAL A 121 8.34 -0.58 4.63
N ALA A 122 8.19 -1.79 5.17
CA ALA A 122 7.71 -2.03 6.53
C ALA A 122 8.83 -1.81 7.55
N ASP A 123 8.46 -1.43 8.77
CA ASP A 123 9.38 -1.35 9.91
C ASP A 123 9.53 -2.72 10.58
N TYR A 124 8.40 -3.41 10.80
CA TYR A 124 8.33 -4.67 11.53
C TYR A 124 7.44 -5.68 10.80
N VAL A 125 7.85 -6.95 10.88
CA VAL A 125 7.09 -8.09 10.34
C VAL A 125 7.17 -9.27 11.32
N PRO A 126 6.12 -10.12 11.40
CA PRO A 126 6.20 -11.34 12.19
C PRO A 126 7.05 -12.39 11.47
N LYS A 127 7.64 -13.30 12.26
CA LYS A 127 8.48 -14.40 11.76
C LYS A 127 7.73 -15.26 10.74
N THR A 128 6.45 -15.52 11.00
CA THR A 128 5.57 -16.32 10.12
C THR A 128 5.50 -15.77 8.70
N LEU A 129 5.51 -14.44 8.52
CA LEU A 129 5.56 -13.82 7.20
C LEU A 129 6.89 -14.18 6.50
N THR A 130 8.01 -13.98 7.19
CA THR A 130 9.34 -14.24 6.61
C THR A 130 9.61 -15.72 6.32
N ASP A 131 9.02 -16.62 7.10
CA ASP A 131 9.09 -18.08 6.85
C ASP A 131 8.38 -18.46 5.54
N GLY A 132 7.42 -17.66 5.08
CA GLY A 132 6.69 -17.85 3.82
C GLY A 132 7.36 -17.25 2.58
N LEU A 133 8.52 -16.59 2.70
CA LEU A 133 9.15 -15.89 1.58
C LEU A 133 9.91 -16.85 0.64
N ASP A 134 9.59 -16.79 -0.65
CA ASP A 134 10.47 -17.23 -1.73
C ASP A 134 11.45 -16.10 -2.06
N LEU A 135 12.60 -16.13 -1.38
CA LEU A 135 13.65 -15.13 -1.55
C LEU A 135 14.19 -15.08 -2.98
N LYS A 136 14.22 -16.21 -3.71
CA LYS A 136 14.73 -16.25 -5.08
C LYS A 136 13.80 -15.44 -5.99
N SER A 137 12.51 -15.76 -5.98
CA SER A 137 11.49 -15.06 -6.78
C SER A 137 11.40 -13.57 -6.41
N MET A 138 11.51 -13.26 -5.11
CA MET A 138 11.51 -11.88 -4.63
C MET A 138 12.74 -11.09 -5.11
N TYR A 139 13.94 -11.67 -5.01
CA TYR A 139 15.19 -10.99 -5.41
C TYR A 139 15.33 -10.87 -6.92
N GLU A 140 14.96 -11.88 -7.70
CA GLU A 140 14.93 -11.78 -9.16
C GLU A 140 14.04 -10.61 -9.61
N ASN A 141 12.88 -10.45 -9.00
CA ASN A 141 11.99 -9.32 -9.26
C ASN A 141 12.60 -7.98 -8.85
N ALA A 142 13.20 -7.89 -7.66
CA ALA A 142 13.85 -6.66 -7.20
C ALA A 142 15.04 -6.24 -8.11
N ILE A 143 15.82 -7.21 -8.59
CA ILE A 143 16.96 -6.96 -9.48
C ILE A 143 16.48 -6.47 -10.85
N THR A 144 15.50 -7.16 -11.45
CA THR A 144 14.98 -6.84 -12.78
C THR A 144 14.23 -5.50 -12.82
N SER A 145 13.58 -5.13 -11.72
CA SER A 145 12.95 -3.80 -11.56
C SER A 145 13.91 -2.71 -11.09
N ALA A 146 15.16 -3.05 -10.74
CA ALA A 146 16.15 -2.17 -10.13
C ALA A 146 15.69 -1.53 -8.78
N LEU A 147 14.78 -2.20 -8.06
CA LEU A 147 14.19 -1.75 -6.80
C LEU A 147 14.68 -2.60 -5.61
N GLY A 148 15.99 -2.60 -5.37
CA GLY A 148 16.62 -3.43 -4.33
C GLY A 148 16.20 -3.08 -2.89
N GLU A 149 15.75 -1.85 -2.62
CA GLU A 149 15.20 -1.44 -1.33
C GLU A 149 13.94 -2.23 -0.97
N LYS A 150 13.17 -2.67 -1.97
CA LYS A 150 11.84 -3.28 -1.79
C LYS A 150 11.87 -4.72 -1.31
N CYS A 151 13.03 -5.38 -1.38
CA CYS A 151 13.24 -6.73 -0.90
C CYS A 151 14.11 -6.79 0.36
N ARG A 152 14.39 -5.66 1.01
CA ARG A 152 15.07 -5.66 2.30
C ARG A 152 14.17 -6.31 3.34
N ILE A 153 14.72 -7.21 4.14
CA ILE A 153 13.97 -7.82 5.24
C ILE A 153 13.92 -6.82 6.41
N PRO A 154 12.72 -6.41 6.88
CA PRO A 154 12.56 -5.54 8.05
C PRO A 154 12.99 -6.22 9.35
N ILE A 155 12.77 -5.55 10.48
CA ILE A 155 12.95 -6.21 11.79
C ILE A 155 11.90 -7.32 11.92
N VAL A 156 12.37 -8.55 12.09
CA VAL A 156 11.52 -9.74 12.23
C VAL A 156 11.31 -10.03 13.71
N LEU A 157 10.05 -10.17 14.12
CA LEU A 157 9.67 -10.44 15.51
C LEU A 157 8.89 -11.75 15.67
N PRO A 158 8.89 -12.38 16.87
CA PRO A 158 8.37 -13.74 17.03
C PRO A 158 6.91 -13.94 16.61
N SER A 159 6.00 -12.99 16.90
CA SER A 159 4.59 -13.05 16.49
C SER A 159 4.04 -11.68 16.04
N GLU A 160 2.79 -11.67 15.57
CA GLU A 160 2.07 -10.44 15.20
C GLU A 160 1.88 -9.51 16.40
N ARG A 161 1.72 -10.06 17.61
CA ARG A 161 1.63 -9.32 18.88
C ARG A 161 2.91 -8.53 19.16
N GLU A 162 4.07 -9.18 19.18
CA GLU A 162 5.35 -8.48 19.41
C GLU A 162 5.63 -7.45 18.31
N THR A 163 5.21 -7.74 17.08
CA THR A 163 5.34 -6.83 15.93
C THR A 163 4.60 -5.52 16.17
N LEU A 164 3.33 -5.59 16.60
CA LEU A 164 2.54 -4.41 16.95
C LEU A 164 3.08 -3.71 18.20
N GLN A 165 3.47 -4.46 19.23
CA GLN A 165 4.07 -3.90 20.46
C GLN A 165 5.34 -3.10 20.15
N ALA A 166 6.22 -3.61 19.29
CA ALA A 166 7.44 -2.91 18.89
C ALA A 166 7.13 -1.64 18.08
N ALA A 167 6.12 -1.69 17.21
CA ALA A 167 5.67 -0.50 16.47
C ALA A 167 5.20 0.60 17.42
N PHE A 168 4.32 0.29 18.38
CA PHE A 168 3.87 1.28 19.37
C PHE A 168 4.99 1.75 20.31
N ALA A 169 5.90 0.86 20.72
CA ALA A 169 7.04 1.22 21.56
C ALA A 169 8.03 2.18 20.87
N THR A 170 7.99 2.28 19.53
CA THR A 170 8.93 3.07 18.73
C THR A 170 8.26 4.12 17.85
N CYS A 171 6.96 4.40 18.06
CA CYS A 171 6.21 5.38 17.28
C CYS A 171 6.38 6.84 17.74
N TRP A 172 7.29 7.11 18.69
CA TRP A 172 7.55 8.43 19.29
C TRP A 172 6.38 9.05 20.07
N ASN A 173 5.23 8.38 20.13
CA ASN A 173 4.11 8.75 20.99
C ASN A 173 4.08 7.86 22.24
N THR A 174 4.35 8.46 23.41
CA THR A 174 4.46 7.73 24.67
C THR A 174 3.14 7.61 25.43
N ASP A 175 2.05 8.24 24.97
CA ASP A 175 0.74 8.19 25.62
C ASP A 175 -0.21 7.23 24.87
N PRO A 176 -0.49 6.02 25.42
CA PRO A 176 -1.38 5.05 24.79
C PRO A 176 -2.80 5.55 24.52
N ALA A 177 -3.31 6.48 25.33
CA ALA A 177 -4.66 7.03 25.12
C ALA A 177 -4.74 7.90 23.87
N SER A 178 -3.60 8.42 23.40
CA SER A 178 -3.49 9.29 22.23
C SER A 178 -2.98 8.57 20.98
N TRP A 179 -2.66 7.28 21.07
CA TRP A 179 -2.13 6.51 19.93
C TRP A 179 -3.07 6.54 18.74
N ARG A 180 -2.51 6.91 17.59
CA ARG A 180 -3.20 7.00 16.31
C ARG A 180 -2.90 5.74 15.50
N TYR A 181 -3.81 4.79 15.56
CA TYR A 181 -3.70 3.49 14.91
C TYR A 181 -4.72 3.37 13.77
N CYS A 182 -4.28 2.75 12.68
CA CYS A 182 -5.18 2.26 11.64
C CYS A 182 -4.74 0.85 11.23
N GLN A 183 -5.70 -0.01 10.98
CA GLN A 183 -5.51 -1.32 10.40
C GLN A 183 -6.32 -1.42 9.11
N ILE A 184 -5.68 -1.91 8.06
CA ILE A 184 -6.29 -2.17 6.77
C ILE A 184 -6.10 -3.64 6.42
N ARG A 185 -7.00 -4.22 5.63
CA ARG A 185 -6.77 -5.55 5.06
C ARG A 185 -5.53 -5.47 4.18
N ASN A 186 -5.58 -4.62 3.18
CA ASN A 186 -4.50 -4.32 2.26
C ASN A 186 -4.74 -2.94 1.62
N THR A 187 -3.84 -2.45 0.76
CA THR A 187 -3.99 -1.11 0.16
C THR A 187 -5.02 -1.01 -0.95
N LEU A 188 -5.60 -2.14 -1.39
CA LEU A 188 -6.65 -2.17 -2.39
C LEU A 188 -8.04 -2.08 -1.73
N SER A 189 -8.20 -2.67 -0.54
CA SER A 189 -9.44 -2.68 0.25
C SER A 189 -9.38 -1.66 1.39
N LEU A 190 -9.87 -0.44 1.13
CA LEU A 190 -9.92 0.67 2.11
C LEU A 190 -11.36 1.07 2.51
N ASP A 191 -12.34 0.34 2.01
CA ASP A 191 -13.77 0.46 2.27
C ASP A 191 -14.11 0.10 3.73
N GLU A 192 -13.32 -0.76 4.35
CA GLU A 192 -13.39 -1.08 5.78
C GLU A 192 -12.01 -0.91 6.43
N VAL A 193 -11.97 -0.21 7.56
CA VAL A 193 -10.75 0.03 8.34
C VAL A 193 -11.05 -0.10 9.83
N LEU A 194 -10.10 -0.61 10.61
CA LEU A 194 -10.14 -0.48 12.07
C LEU A 194 -9.26 0.68 12.47
N VAL A 195 -9.71 1.48 13.44
CA VAL A 195 -9.00 2.68 13.88
C VAL A 195 -9.04 2.81 15.39
N SER A 196 -8.03 3.44 15.97
CA SER A 196 -8.07 3.78 17.39
C SER A 196 -9.09 4.88 17.68
N ARG A 197 -9.49 5.01 18.95
CA ARG A 197 -10.40 6.06 19.43
C ARG A 197 -10.03 7.48 18.94
N PRO A 198 -8.78 7.96 19.06
CA PRO A 198 -8.44 9.31 18.58
C PRO A 198 -8.69 9.52 17.08
N VAL A 199 -8.47 8.48 16.26
CA VAL A 199 -8.73 8.53 14.82
C VAL A 199 -10.23 8.47 14.55
N MET A 200 -10.96 7.59 15.24
CA MET A 200 -12.42 7.50 15.15
C MET A 200 -13.11 8.84 15.47
N GLU A 201 -12.67 9.50 16.55
CA GLU A 201 -13.18 10.81 16.98
C GLU A 201 -12.87 11.91 15.95
N GLU A 202 -11.67 11.92 15.36
CA GLU A 202 -11.30 12.86 14.28
C GLU A 202 -12.20 12.70 13.04
N LEU A 203 -12.54 11.46 12.70
CA LEU A 203 -13.41 11.14 11.56
C LEU A 203 -14.89 11.46 11.85
N GLY A 204 -15.26 11.73 13.11
CA GLY A 204 -16.66 11.85 13.52
C GLY A 204 -17.44 10.57 13.26
N ALA A 205 -16.76 9.41 13.31
CA ALA A 205 -17.35 8.11 13.02
C ALA A 205 -17.98 7.52 14.28
N ASP A 206 -19.14 6.89 14.12
CA ASP A 206 -19.76 6.09 15.17
C ASP A 206 -19.29 4.63 15.03
N GLY A 207 -18.75 4.07 16.11
CA GLY A 207 -18.24 2.70 16.10
C GLY A 207 -18.09 2.12 17.51
N THR A 208 -18.01 0.79 17.57
CA THR A 208 -17.73 0.07 18.82
C THR A 208 -16.23 -0.01 19.01
N LEU A 209 -15.76 0.34 20.21
CA LEU A 209 -14.35 0.18 20.57
C LEU A 209 -14.14 -1.18 21.22
N GLU A 210 -13.33 -2.00 20.56
CA GLU A 210 -12.98 -3.33 21.01
C GLU A 210 -11.45 -3.46 21.10
N PRO A 211 -10.93 -4.24 22.06
CA PRO A 211 -9.50 -4.52 22.13
C PRO A 211 -9.07 -5.38 20.95
N LEU A 212 -7.78 -5.26 20.57
CA LEU A 212 -7.18 -6.22 19.67
C LEU A 212 -7.02 -7.57 20.38
N GLU A 213 -7.57 -8.61 19.77
CA GLU A 213 -7.52 -9.98 20.26
C GLU A 213 -6.41 -10.76 19.55
N PHE A 214 -5.78 -11.65 20.31
CA PHE A 214 -4.69 -12.49 19.84
C PHE A 214 -4.88 -13.91 20.37
N ASP A 215 -4.45 -14.92 19.61
CA ASP A 215 -4.36 -16.30 20.10
C ASP A 215 -3.18 -16.48 21.06
N ASP A 216 -3.02 -17.72 21.56
CA ASP A 216 -1.98 -18.08 22.51
C ASP A 216 -0.57 -17.97 21.91
N GLU A 217 -0.45 -18.10 20.58
CA GLU A 217 0.77 -17.93 19.80
C GLU A 217 1.05 -16.47 19.40
N GLY A 218 0.15 -15.54 19.75
CA GLY A 218 0.31 -14.11 19.47
C GLY A 218 -0.06 -13.69 18.04
N ARG A 219 -0.80 -14.53 17.30
CA ARG A 219 -1.41 -14.14 16.03
C ARG A 219 -2.61 -13.24 16.28
N LEU A 220 -2.75 -12.17 15.49
CA LEU A 220 -3.87 -11.25 15.56
C LEU A 220 -5.15 -11.92 15.03
N LEU A 221 -6.18 -11.93 15.87
CA LEU A 221 -7.51 -12.45 15.58
C LEU A 221 -8.48 -11.36 15.14
N THR A 222 -8.28 -10.12 15.61
CA THR A 222 -9.03 -8.94 15.16
C THR A 222 -8.56 -8.55 13.76
N ILE A 223 -9.14 -9.19 12.74
CA ILE A 223 -8.86 -8.97 11.32
C ILE A 223 -10.06 -8.34 10.62
N LEU A 224 -9.80 -7.72 9.46
CA LEU A 224 -10.85 -7.23 8.56
C LEU A 224 -11.20 -8.35 7.61
#